data_AF-A0A948R868-F1
#
_entry.id   AF-A0A948R868-F1
#
_cell.length_a   1.000
_cell.length_b   1.000
_cell.length_c   1.000
_cell.angle_alpha   90.00
_cell.angle_beta   90.00
_cell.angle_gamma   90.00
#
_symmetry.space_group_name_H-M   'P 1'
#
loop_
_entity.id
_entity.type
_entity.pdbx_description
1 polymer ?
#
loop_
_entity_poly.entity_id
_entity_poly.type
_entity_poly.pdbx_seq_one_letter_code
_entity_poly.pdbx_strand_id
1 'polypeptide(L)'
;MQTLLRYYTFSLIFTLICLGLAAWYGMVSSGTVIGMAQVLWIVVILAVLEVSLSFDNAVVNASVLKGMDEVWQRRFLTWGIAFAVFGMRIVFPLAIVAIAAGIGPVEALNLSLNDPERYEELVGSAHIGIAGFGGAFLAMVGMKFFFDAEKSIHW
;
A
#
# COMPACT_ATOMS: atom_id res chain seq x y z
N MET A 1 30.25 -3.08 -6.57
CA MET A 1 29.82 -2.86 -5.17
C MET A 1 29.55 -1.38 -4.86
N GLN A 2 30.47 -0.45 -5.15
CA GLN A 2 30.35 0.97 -4.73
C GLN A 2 29.11 1.70 -5.31
N THR A 3 28.74 1.44 -6.56
CA THR A 3 27.55 2.05 -7.20
C THR A 3 26.24 1.58 -6.57
N LEU A 4 26.16 0.28 -6.24
CA LEU A 4 25.00 -0.35 -5.61
C LEU A 4 24.77 0.24 -4.20
N LEU A 5 25.83 0.32 -3.40
CA LEU A 5 25.75 0.95 -2.09
C LEU A 5 25.35 2.43 -2.23
N ARG A 6 25.90 3.20 -3.17
CA ARG A 6 25.56 4.63 -3.31
C ARG A 6 24.07 4.90 -3.56
N TYR A 7 23.41 4.10 -4.40
CA TYR A 7 21.99 4.29 -4.71
C TYR A 7 21.06 3.63 -3.69
N TYR A 8 21.45 2.48 -3.12
CA TYR A 8 20.57 1.69 -2.27
C TYR A 8 20.85 1.83 -0.77
N THR A 9 21.88 2.58 -0.34
CA THR A 9 22.20 2.74 1.10
C THR A 9 21.00 3.25 1.88
N PHE A 10 20.31 4.28 1.36
CA PHE A 10 19.12 4.82 2.02
C PHE A 10 18.02 3.76 2.17
N SER A 11 17.69 3.05 1.08
CA SER A 11 16.66 2.00 1.11
C SER A 11 17.04 0.84 2.03
N LEU A 12 18.32 0.45 2.07
CA LEU A 12 18.79 -0.64 2.92
C LEU A 12 18.72 -0.25 4.39
N ILE A 13 19.15 0.95 4.75
CA ILE A 13 19.03 1.47 6.12
C ILE A 13 17.56 1.56 6.52
N PHE A 14 16.71 2.08 5.65
CA PHE A 14 15.26 2.18 5.91
C PHE A 14 14.64 0.80 6.14
N THR A 15 14.94 -0.19 5.28
CA THR A 15 14.48 -1.56 5.46
C THR A 15 14.96 -2.16 6.77
N LEU A 16 16.21 -1.95 7.15
CA LEU A 16 16.74 -2.42 8.44
C LEU A 16 16.01 -1.78 9.63
N ILE A 17 15.70 -0.48 9.55
CA ILE A 17 14.89 0.21 10.57
C ILE A 17 13.50 -0.42 10.65
N CYS A 18 12.82 -0.64 9.52
CA CYS A 18 11.50 -1.27 9.50
C CYS A 18 11.50 -2.69 10.07
N LEU A 19 12.52 -3.49 9.72
CA LEU A 19 12.69 -4.84 10.29
C LEU A 19 12.99 -4.77 11.80
N GLY A 20 13.79 -3.81 12.25
CA GLY A 20 14.04 -3.56 13.67
C GLY A 20 12.77 -3.19 14.43
N LEU A 21 11.92 -2.33 13.85
CA LEU A 21 10.63 -1.97 14.42
C LEU A 21 9.65 -3.16 14.45
N ALA A 22 9.64 -3.99 13.41
CA ALA A 22 8.84 -5.22 13.39
C ALA A 22 9.29 -6.23 14.47
N ALA A 23 10.61 -6.39 14.65
CA ALA A 23 11.18 -7.21 15.72
C ALA A 23 10.79 -6.67 17.10
N TRP A 24 10.94 -5.36 17.31
CA TRP A 24 10.52 -4.69 18.54
C TRP A 24 9.04 -4.93 18.81
N TYR A 25 8.18 -4.69 17.82
CA TYR A 25 6.73 -4.83 17.96
C TYR A 25 6.34 -6.27 18.29
N GLY A 26 6.91 -7.27 17.62
CA GLY A 26 6.67 -8.68 17.93
C GLY A 26 7.14 -9.07 19.33
N MET A 27 8.27 -8.53 19.81
CA MET A 27 8.73 -8.76 21.18
C MET A 27 7.79 -8.13 22.23
N VAL A 28 7.31 -6.90 22.01
CA VAL A 28 6.42 -6.20 22.95
C VAL A 28 5.02 -6.81 22.95
N SER A 29 4.49 -7.18 21.78
CA SER A 29 3.15 -7.75 21.65
C SER A 29 3.07 -9.18 22.20
N SER A 30 4.05 -10.04 21.89
CA SER A 30 3.97 -11.46 22.21
C SER A 30 4.77 -11.88 23.44
N GLY A 31 5.71 -11.04 23.92
CA GLY A 31 6.60 -11.35 25.04
C GLY A 31 7.57 -12.52 24.81
N THR A 32 7.62 -13.10 23.60
CA THR A 32 8.39 -14.30 23.28
C THR A 32 9.21 -14.11 22.00
N VAL A 33 10.37 -14.79 21.95
CA VAL A 33 11.23 -14.81 20.76
C VAL A 33 10.52 -15.46 19.56
N ILE A 34 9.63 -16.41 19.81
CA ILE A 34 8.84 -17.08 18.77
C ILE A 34 7.85 -16.08 18.14
N GLY A 35 7.12 -15.29 18.94
CA GLY A 35 6.22 -14.27 18.42
C GLY A 35 6.93 -13.19 17.61
N MET A 36 8.12 -12.75 18.06
CA MET A 36 8.98 -11.87 17.27
C MET A 36 9.35 -12.47 15.91
N ALA A 37 9.78 -13.74 15.89
CA ALA A 37 10.16 -14.42 14.66
C ALA A 37 8.97 -14.58 13.69
N GLN A 38 7.77 -14.83 14.20
CA GLN A 38 6.54 -14.90 13.39
C GLN A 38 6.21 -13.54 12.75
N VAL A 39 6.23 -12.45 13.52
CA VAL A 39 5.98 -11.10 12.98
C VAL A 39 7.03 -10.73 11.94
N LEU A 40 8.31 -10.98 12.20
CA LEU A 40 9.38 -10.75 11.23
C LEU A 40 9.19 -11.56 9.95
N TRP A 41 8.80 -12.82 10.07
CA TRP A 41 8.54 -13.69 8.92
C TRP A 41 7.42 -13.14 8.04
N ILE A 42 6.30 -12.73 8.66
CA ILE A 42 5.18 -12.10 7.95
C ILE A 42 5.65 -10.82 7.24
N VAL A 43 6.36 -9.94 7.93
CA VAL A 43 6.85 -8.67 7.37
C VAL A 43 7.80 -8.91 6.21
N VAL A 44 8.71 -9.88 6.29
CA VAL A 44 9.64 -10.22 5.20
C VAL A 44 8.89 -10.72 3.97
N ILE A 45 7.94 -11.65 4.14
CA ILE A 45 7.15 -12.16 3.01
C ILE A 45 6.34 -11.03 2.37
N LEU A 46 5.63 -10.24 3.17
CA LEU A 46 4.85 -9.11 2.66
C LEU A 46 5.74 -8.07 1.97
N ALA A 47 6.94 -7.81 2.49
CA ALA A 47 7.88 -6.89 1.85
C ALA A 47 8.34 -7.41 0.48
N VAL A 48 8.65 -8.71 0.35
CA VAL A 48 8.99 -9.31 -0.94
C VAL A 48 7.83 -9.19 -1.92
N LEU A 49 6.63 -9.56 -1.50
CA LEU A 49 5.41 -9.48 -2.31
C LEU A 49 5.15 -8.04 -2.77
N GLU A 50 5.22 -7.09 -1.86
CA GLU A 50 4.94 -5.69 -2.14
C GLU A 50 5.97 -5.08 -3.09
N VAL A 51 7.25 -5.42 -2.92
CA VAL A 51 8.33 -4.98 -3.81
C VAL A 51 8.13 -5.54 -5.22
N SER A 52 7.79 -6.82 -5.35
CA SER A 52 7.49 -7.45 -6.64
C SER A 52 6.34 -6.75 -7.37
N LEU A 53 5.19 -6.56 -6.70
CA LEU A 53 4.04 -5.88 -7.30
C LEU A 53 4.30 -4.40 -7.59
N SER A 54 5.12 -3.74 -6.77
CA SER A 54 5.48 -2.34 -6.97
C SER A 54 6.39 -2.13 -8.18
N PHE A 55 7.22 -3.12 -8.54
CA PHE A 55 8.08 -3.02 -9.72
C PHE A 55 7.27 -2.94 -11.02
N ASP A 56 6.26 -3.80 -11.19
CA ASP A 56 5.40 -3.79 -12.38
C ASP A 56 4.67 -2.44 -12.52
N ASN A 57 4.15 -1.93 -11.41
CA ASN A 57 3.51 -0.62 -11.35
C ASN A 57 4.49 0.52 -11.65
N ALA A 58 5.73 0.43 -11.16
CA ALA A 58 6.75 1.45 -11.39
C ALA A 58 7.17 1.54 -12.86
N VAL A 59 7.25 0.40 -13.57
CA VAL A 59 7.61 0.37 -14.99
C VAL A 59 6.55 1.06 -15.84
N VAL A 60 5.27 0.73 -15.63
CA VAL A 60 4.16 1.38 -16.33
C VAL A 60 4.12 2.88 -16.01
N ASN A 61 4.23 3.26 -14.74
CA ASN A 61 4.21 4.68 -14.34
C ASN A 61 5.40 5.45 -14.93
N ALA A 62 6.60 4.86 -14.98
CA ALA A 62 7.78 5.50 -15.56
C ALA A 62 7.59 5.81 -17.06
N SER A 63 6.92 4.91 -17.80
CA SER A 63 6.60 5.13 -19.22
C SER A 63 5.68 6.35 -19.43
N VAL A 64 4.70 6.53 -18.54
CA VAL A 64 3.80 7.68 -18.56
C VAL A 64 4.54 8.96 -18.15
N LEU A 65 5.35 8.90 -17.10
CA LEU A 65 6.09 10.05 -16.57
C LEU A 65 7.05 10.65 -17.59
N LYS A 66 7.68 9.83 -18.42
CA LYS A 66 8.62 10.28 -19.46
C LYS A 66 7.97 11.26 -20.45
N GLY A 67 6.66 11.16 -20.66
CA GLY A 67 5.90 12.06 -21.54
C GLY A 67 5.40 13.35 -20.88
N MET A 68 5.61 13.54 -19.58
CA MET A 68 5.12 14.69 -18.82
C MET A 68 6.17 15.80 -18.70
N ASP A 69 5.72 17.05 -18.54
CA ASP A 69 6.61 18.16 -18.20
C ASP A 69 7.30 17.96 -16.85
N GLU A 70 8.49 18.54 -16.68
CA GLU A 70 9.34 18.36 -15.50
C GLU A 70 8.63 18.71 -14.18
N VAL A 71 7.76 19.74 -14.20
CA VAL A 71 6.97 20.14 -13.02
C VAL A 71 6.02 19.02 -12.58
N TRP A 72 5.37 18.37 -13.54
CA TRP A 72 4.42 17.30 -13.26
C TRP A 72 5.10 15.99 -12.89
N GLN A 73 6.26 15.70 -13.49
CA GLN A 73 7.10 14.58 -13.04
C GLN A 73 7.48 14.73 -11.57
N ARG A 74 7.97 15.91 -11.16
CA ARG A 74 8.33 16.19 -9.76
C ARG A 74 7.13 16.09 -8.81
N ARG A 75 5.97 16.61 -9.21
CA ARG A 75 4.73 16.52 -8.41
C ARG A 75 4.26 15.08 -8.24
N PHE A 76 4.33 14.27 -9.30
CA PHE A 76 3.97 12.86 -9.23
C PHE A 76 4.92 12.10 -8.28
N LEU A 77 6.23 12.31 -8.43
CA LEU A 77 7.22 11.63 -7.59
C LEU A 77 7.17 12.05 -6.11
N THR A 78 6.70 13.26 -5.81
CA THR A 78 6.59 13.76 -4.43
C THR A 78 5.22 13.46 -3.83
N TRP A 79 4.17 14.07 -4.37
CA TRP A 79 2.81 13.96 -3.85
C TRP A 79 2.12 12.70 -4.30
N GLY A 80 2.27 12.32 -5.57
CA GLY A 80 1.63 11.13 -6.13
C GLY A 80 2.02 9.86 -5.37
N ILE A 81 3.32 9.65 -5.17
CA ILE A 81 3.83 8.52 -4.37
C ILE A 81 3.40 8.63 -2.91
N ALA A 82 3.43 9.81 -2.29
CA ALA A 82 3.00 9.97 -0.90
C ALA A 82 1.51 9.60 -0.70
N PHE A 83 0.62 10.06 -1.58
CA PHE A 83 -0.80 9.70 -1.54
C PHE A 83 -1.02 8.22 -1.88
N ALA A 84 -0.30 7.68 -2.85
CA ALA A 84 -0.43 6.26 -3.21
C ALA A 84 0.01 5.34 -2.07
N VAL A 85 1.11 5.65 -1.38
CA VAL A 85 1.63 4.81 -0.30
C VAL A 85 0.89 5.05 1.01
N PHE A 86 0.83 6.29 1.50
CA PHE A 86 0.22 6.58 2.81
C PHE A 86 -1.29 6.76 2.72
N GLY A 87 -1.76 7.43 1.67
CA GLY A 87 -3.19 7.64 1.45
C GLY A 87 -3.92 6.32 1.28
N MET A 88 -3.49 5.48 0.33
CA MET A 88 -4.19 4.21 0.07
C MET A 88 -3.94 3.13 1.12
N ARG A 89 -2.78 3.09 1.78
CA ARG A 89 -2.46 2.02 2.75
C ARG A 89 -2.86 2.34 4.18
N ILE A 90 -2.83 3.60 4.60
CA ILE A 90 -3.11 3.98 5.99
C ILE A 90 -4.41 4.76 6.07
N VAL A 91 -4.50 5.88 5.36
CA VAL A 91 -5.63 6.80 5.50
C VAL A 91 -6.93 6.15 4.99
N PHE A 92 -6.88 5.48 3.85
CA PHE A 92 -8.06 4.93 3.20
C PHE A 92 -8.71 3.78 4.00
N PRO A 93 -7.98 2.76 4.50
CA PRO A 93 -8.58 1.74 5.36
C PRO A 93 -9.19 2.32 6.64
N LEU A 94 -8.48 3.25 7.31
CA LEU A 94 -8.99 3.91 8.52
C LEU A 94 -10.24 4.74 8.23
N ALA A 95 -10.29 5.44 7.09
CA ALA A 95 -11.45 6.21 6.68
C ALA A 95 -12.67 5.31 6.43
N ILE A 96 -12.47 4.15 5.79
CA ILE A 96 -13.55 3.18 5.59
C ILE A 96 -14.11 2.71 6.93
N VAL A 97 -13.25 2.32 7.88
CA VAL A 97 -13.69 1.87 9.20
C VAL A 97 -14.39 2.99 9.96
N ALA A 98 -13.86 4.21 9.93
CA ALA A 98 -14.49 5.37 10.56
C ALA A 98 -15.91 5.62 10.02
N ILE A 99 -16.10 5.54 8.70
CA ILE A 99 -17.40 5.72 8.06
C ILE A 99 -18.34 4.54 8.35
N ALA A 100 -17.86 3.30 8.21
CA ALA A 100 -18.66 2.10 8.39
C ALA A 100 -19.14 1.93 9.84
N ALA A 101 -18.29 2.26 10.82
CA ALA A 101 -18.61 2.18 12.24
C ALA A 101 -19.25 3.47 12.80
N GLY A 102 -19.26 4.56 12.03
CA GLY A 102 -19.76 5.86 12.48
C GLY A 102 -18.95 6.47 13.62
N ILE A 103 -17.66 6.16 13.70
CA ILE A 103 -16.75 6.60 14.77
C ILE A 103 -15.78 7.68 14.26
N GLY A 104 -15.22 8.47 15.18
CA GLY A 104 -14.26 9.50 14.85
C GLY A 104 -12.93 8.94 14.31
N PRO A 105 -12.13 9.72 13.55
CA PRO A 105 -10.84 9.26 13.00
C PRO A 105 -9.84 8.80 14.07
N VAL A 106 -9.84 9.46 15.23
CA VAL A 106 -8.97 9.12 16.36
C VAL A 106 -9.40 7.80 17.00
N GLU A 107 -10.71 7.56 17.08
CA GLU A 107 -11.28 6.32 17.62
C GLU A 107 -11.01 5.15 16.67
N ALA A 108 -11.11 5.36 15.35
CA ALA A 108 -10.75 4.35 14.37
C ALA A 108 -9.26 3.96 14.46
N LEU A 109 -8.36 4.94 14.67
CA LEU A 109 -6.95 4.67 14.91
C LEU A 109 -6.75 3.88 16.22
N ASN A 110 -7.41 4.30 17.29
CA ASN A 110 -7.34 3.62 18.58
C ASN A 110 -7.85 2.17 18.48
N LEU A 111 -8.94 1.95 17.76
CA LEU A 111 -9.51 0.63 17.50
C LEU A 111 -8.52 -0.25 16.72
N SER A 112 -7.90 0.30 15.66
CA SER A 112 -6.93 -0.46 14.83
C SER A 112 -5.71 -0.94 15.62
N LEU A 113 -5.33 -0.25 16.70
CA LEU A 113 -4.16 -0.57 17.51
C LEU A 113 -4.47 -1.45 18.70
N ASN A 114 -5.66 -1.33 19.30
CA ASN A 114 -5.98 -1.98 20.57
C ASN A 114 -7.00 -3.11 20.44
N ASP A 115 -7.77 -3.17 19.36
CA ASP A 115 -8.80 -4.19 19.13
C ASP A 115 -8.80 -4.66 17.66
N PRO A 116 -7.82 -5.49 17.28
CA PRO A 116 -7.64 -5.92 15.89
C PRO A 116 -8.81 -6.77 15.38
N GLU A 117 -9.39 -7.61 16.24
CA GLU A 117 -10.52 -8.48 15.88
C GLU A 117 -11.75 -7.64 15.53
N ARG A 118 -12.08 -6.65 16.37
CA ARG A 118 -13.20 -5.76 16.07
C ARG A 118 -12.95 -4.89 14.84
N TYR A 119 -11.70 -4.47 14.65
CA TYR A 119 -11.31 -3.75 13.43
C TYR A 119 -11.52 -4.60 12.18
N GLU A 120 -11.11 -5.87 12.21
CA GLU A 120 -11.31 -6.82 11.11
C GLU A 120 -12.79 -7.04 10.79
N GLU A 121 -13.65 -7.22 11.80
CA GLU A 121 -15.10 -7.36 11.60
C GLU A 121 -15.71 -6.16 10.88
N LEU A 122 -15.34 -4.95 11.28
CA LEU A 122 -15.84 -3.72 10.67
C LEU A 122 -15.34 -3.54 9.23
N VAL A 123 -14.07 -3.81 8.98
CA VAL A 123 -13.52 -3.83 7.61
C VAL A 123 -14.24 -4.89 6.75
N GLY A 124 -14.44 -6.08 7.30
CA GLY A 124 -15.13 -7.19 6.64
C GLY A 124 -16.58 -6.84 6.27
N SER A 125 -17.29 -6.12 7.14
CA SER A 125 -18.64 -5.64 6.86
C SER A 125 -18.69 -4.65 5.67
N ALA A 126 -17.62 -3.87 5.48
CA ALA A 126 -17.49 -2.93 4.37
C ALA A 126 -17.00 -3.59 3.06
N HIS A 127 -16.58 -4.87 3.10
CA HIS A 127 -16.01 -5.59 1.95
C HIS A 127 -16.89 -5.52 0.69
N ILE A 128 -18.22 -5.63 0.85
CA ILE A 128 -19.16 -5.57 -0.29
C ILE A 128 -19.06 -4.21 -1.01
N GLY A 129 -19.01 -3.11 -0.26
CA GLY A 129 -18.88 -1.77 -0.82
C GLY A 129 -17.54 -1.56 -1.53
N ILE A 130 -16.45 -2.03 -0.91
CA ILE A 130 -15.09 -1.94 -1.47
C ILE A 130 -14.99 -2.75 -2.77
N ALA A 131 -15.46 -4.00 -2.75
CA ALA A 131 -15.45 -4.89 -3.90
C ALA A 131 -16.35 -4.36 -5.03
N GLY A 132 -17.52 -3.79 -4.69
CA GLY A 132 -18.41 -3.16 -5.67
C GLY A 132 -17.76 -1.96 -6.36
N PHE A 133 -17.08 -1.09 -5.61
CA PHE A 133 -16.33 0.04 -6.17
C PHE A 133 -15.21 -0.43 -7.10
N GLY A 134 -14.37 -1.36 -6.63
CA GLY A 134 -13.27 -1.92 -7.43
C GLY A 134 -13.77 -2.63 -8.69
N GLY A 135 -14.83 -3.42 -8.58
CA GLY A 135 -15.46 -4.11 -9.71
C GLY A 135 -16.04 -3.14 -10.74
N ALA A 136 -16.73 -2.09 -10.31
CA ALA A 136 -17.25 -1.05 -11.20
C ALA A 136 -16.13 -0.28 -11.92
N PHE A 137 -15.04 0.04 -11.21
CA PHE A 137 -13.87 0.68 -11.78
C PHE A 137 -13.20 -0.20 -12.85
N LEU A 138 -12.96 -1.47 -12.53
CA LEU A 138 -12.38 -2.43 -13.48
C LEU A 138 -13.30 -2.65 -14.70
N ALA A 139 -14.61 -2.72 -14.49
CA ALA A 139 -15.59 -2.80 -15.56
C ALA A 139 -15.52 -1.57 -16.47
N MET A 140 -15.43 -0.36 -15.91
CA MET A 140 -15.27 0.88 -16.67
C MET A 140 -14.00 0.86 -17.53
N VAL A 141 -12.85 0.48 -16.95
CA VAL A 141 -11.56 0.41 -17.66
C VAL A 141 -11.60 -0.67 -18.74
N GLY A 142 -12.17 -1.84 -18.44
CA GLY A 142 -12.34 -2.93 -19.40
C GLY A 142 -13.23 -2.52 -20.57
N MET A 143 -14.39 -1.93 -20.30
CA MET A 143 -15.28 -1.41 -21.34
C MET A 143 -14.59 -0.36 -22.19
N LYS A 144 -13.86 0.58 -21.58
CA LYS A 144 -13.06 1.56 -22.33
C LYS A 144 -12.06 0.86 -23.24
N PHE A 145 -11.30 -0.11 -22.75
CA PHE A 145 -10.32 -0.82 -23.56
C PHE A 145 -10.98 -1.57 -24.73
N PHE A 146 -12.12 -2.22 -24.55
CA PHE A 146 -12.75 -3.01 -25.62
C PHE A 146 -13.53 -2.18 -26.63
N PHE A 147 -14.19 -1.10 -26.20
CA PHE A 147 -15.09 -0.30 -27.03
C PHE A 147 -14.47 1.00 -27.56
N ASP A 148 -13.22 1.31 -27.20
CA ASP A 148 -12.49 2.44 -27.81
C ASP A 148 -12.08 2.09 -29.25
N ALA A 149 -12.76 2.71 -30.21
CA ALA A 149 -12.54 2.52 -31.64
C ALA A 149 -11.28 3.23 -32.17
N GLU A 150 -10.72 4.16 -31.41
CA GLU A 150 -9.50 4.90 -31.76
C GLU A 150 -8.23 4.22 -31.22
N LYS A 151 -8.37 3.10 -30.51
CA LYS A 151 -7.21 2.39 -29.95
C LYS A 151 -6.34 1.81 -31.07
N SER A 152 -5.03 2.05 -30.98
CA SER A 152 -4.03 1.54 -31.93
C SER A 152 -3.48 0.15 -31.57
N ILE A 153 -3.74 -0.32 -30.34
CA ILE A 153 -3.31 -1.62 -29.84
C ILE A 153 -4.55 -2.50 -29.64
N HIS A 154 -4.62 -3.55 -30.44
CA HIS A 154 -5.59 -4.64 -30.29
C HIS A 154 -4.91 -5.82 -29.62
N TRP A 155 -5.66 -6.56 -28.80
CA TRP A 155 -5.20 -7.82 -28.22
C TRP A 155 -5.19 -8.91 -29.28
#